data_AF-A0A9E6BIP3-F1
#
_entry.id   AF-A0A9E6BIP3-F1
#
_cell.length_a   1.000
_cell.length_b   1.000
_cell.length_c   1.000
_cell.angle_alpha   90.00
_cell.angle_beta   90.00
_cell.angle_gamma   90.00
#
_symmetry.space_group_name_H-M   'P 1'
#
loop_
_entity.id
_entity.type
_entity.pdbx_description
1 polymer ?
#
loop_
_entity_poly.entity_id
_entity_poly.type
_entity_poly.pdbx_seq_one_letter_code
_entity_poly.pdbx_strand_id
1 'polypeptide(L)'
;MYKKHSRHIVPILKWRQPLDSAAPRQNQELEWKPKSWNNEFRFVFTRKKIKKPQKGPLQLDLFEPLDLNYEYKVIVTNKTETAKSVVLFHNGRGSQESIFGDAKTDTALGVIPCKRLLSNQVFTLASMMAHNFSREMQMIAHPVATRAKPKRPSALQENKTKP
;
A
#
# COMPACT_ATOMS: atom_id res chain seq x y z
N MET A 1 29.83 27.87 3.30
CA MET A 1 30.72 26.73 2.98
C MET A 1 29.95 25.42 3.23
N TYR A 2 29.02 25.04 2.36
CA TYR A 2 28.24 23.79 2.51
C TYR A 2 28.88 22.69 1.67
N LYS A 3 29.56 21.74 2.32
CA LYS A 3 30.20 20.59 1.67
C LYS A 3 29.12 19.65 1.12
N LYS A 4 28.91 19.75 -0.19
CA LYS A 4 28.13 18.84 -1.05
C LYS A 4 28.86 17.50 -1.17
N HIS A 5 28.72 16.59 -0.21
CA HIS A 5 29.34 15.25 -0.26
C HIS A 5 28.40 14.17 0.28
N SER A 6 27.52 13.63 -0.57
CA SER A 6 27.21 12.19 -0.64
C SER A 6 26.25 11.93 -1.81
N ARG A 7 26.81 11.67 -3.01
CA ARG A 7 26.03 11.53 -4.26
C ARG A 7 25.54 10.10 -4.56
N HIS A 8 25.62 9.15 -3.62
CA HIS A 8 25.12 7.79 -3.85
C HIS A 8 24.38 7.27 -2.61
N ILE A 9 23.14 7.75 -2.43
CA ILE A 9 22.22 7.31 -1.36
C ILE A 9 21.51 6.01 -1.74
N VAL A 10 21.48 5.64 -3.02
CA VAL A 10 21.00 4.35 -3.52
C VAL A 10 21.82 4.03 -4.78
N PRO A 11 22.29 2.79 -5.03
CA PRO A 11 22.87 2.45 -6.32
C PRO A 11 21.83 2.75 -7.42
N ILE A 12 22.31 3.30 -8.55
CA ILE A 12 21.45 3.58 -9.69
C ILE A 12 20.95 2.23 -10.22
N LEU A 13 19.72 1.86 -9.86
CA LEU A 13 19.07 0.69 -10.41
C LEU A 13 18.77 0.95 -11.89
N LYS A 14 19.52 0.28 -12.76
CA LYS A 14 19.20 0.19 -14.18
C LYS A 14 18.11 -0.86 -14.37
N TRP A 15 16.92 -0.42 -14.76
CA TRP A 15 15.84 -1.32 -15.12
C TRP A 15 16.24 -2.16 -16.34
N ARG A 16 16.21 -3.48 -16.20
CA ARG A 16 16.77 -4.42 -17.19
C ARG A 16 15.99 -4.44 -18.51
N GLN A 17 14.73 -3.99 -18.54
CA GLN A 17 13.87 -4.04 -19.72
C GLN A 17 12.93 -2.81 -19.81
N PRO A 18 12.65 -2.29 -21.02
CA PRO A 18 11.53 -1.38 -21.27
C PRO A 18 10.21 -2.03 -20.86
N LEU A 19 9.26 -1.25 -20.31
CA LEU A 19 7.93 -1.76 -19.96
C LEU A 19 7.02 -1.81 -21.19
N ASP A 20 7.43 -2.60 -22.19
CA ASP A 20 6.65 -2.98 -23.37
C ASP A 20 6.20 -4.45 -23.33
N SER A 21 6.66 -5.21 -22.33
CA SER A 21 6.11 -6.52 -22.03
C SER A 21 4.75 -6.37 -21.34
N ALA A 22 3.80 -7.26 -21.66
CA ALA A 22 2.41 -7.27 -21.18
C ALA A 22 2.20 -7.22 -19.65
N ALA A 23 3.27 -7.20 -18.85
CA ALA A 23 3.23 -7.10 -17.39
C ALA A 23 3.16 -5.64 -16.92
N PRO A 24 2.07 -5.19 -16.26
CA PRO A 24 1.92 -3.79 -15.82
C PRO A 24 2.83 -3.38 -14.66
N ARG A 25 3.59 -4.31 -14.08
CA ARG A 25 4.47 -4.11 -12.92
C ARG A 25 5.74 -4.94 -13.05
N GLN A 26 6.88 -4.31 -12.77
CA GLN A 26 8.19 -4.94 -12.68
C GLN A 26 8.73 -4.81 -11.26
N ASN A 27 9.41 -5.86 -10.80
CA ASN A 27 10.07 -5.90 -9.50
C ASN A 27 11.55 -6.20 -9.70
N GLN A 28 12.41 -5.53 -8.94
CA GLN A 28 13.83 -5.83 -8.81
C GLN A 28 14.19 -5.93 -7.34
N GLU A 29 15.17 -6.77 -7.04
CA GLU A 29 15.63 -7.01 -5.68
C GLU A 29 17.11 -6.66 -5.58
N LEU A 30 17.49 -6.10 -4.44
CA LEU A 30 18.87 -5.75 -4.14
C LEU A 30 19.11 -5.87 -2.64
N GLU A 31 20.21 -6.51 -2.26
CA GLU A 31 20.75 -6.41 -0.90
C GLU A 31 21.63 -5.18 -0.83
N TRP A 32 21.30 -4.27 0.08
CA TRP A 32 22.01 -3.01 0.18
C TRP A 32 22.03 -2.48 1.61
N LYS A 33 23.03 -1.66 1.92
CA LYS A 33 23.07 -0.87 3.16
C LYS A 33 23.63 0.53 2.89
N PRO A 34 23.10 1.57 3.56
CA PRO A 34 23.79 2.83 3.67
C PRO A 34 25.03 2.67 4.57
N LYS A 35 26.01 3.56 4.40
CA LYS A 35 27.27 3.54 5.16
C LYS A 35 27.08 3.63 6.69
N SER A 36 25.94 4.15 7.14
CA SER A 36 25.60 4.30 8.55
C SER A 36 24.93 3.07 9.16
N TRP A 37 24.58 2.05 8.38
CA TRP A 37 23.92 0.84 8.90
C TRP A 37 24.92 -0.29 9.10
N ASN A 38 24.72 -1.06 10.18
CA ASN A 38 25.58 -2.19 10.51
C ASN A 38 25.29 -3.40 9.60
N ASN A 39 24.01 -3.62 9.28
CA ASN A 39 23.54 -4.79 8.54
C ASN A 39 22.99 -4.43 7.15
N GLU A 40 23.08 -5.39 6.23
CA GLU A 40 22.46 -5.32 4.91
C GLU A 40 21.02 -5.77 4.99
N PHE A 41 20.15 -5.11 4.24
CA PHE A 41 18.74 -5.45 4.15
C PHE A 41 18.36 -5.72 2.71
N ARG A 42 17.33 -6.54 2.55
CA ARG A 42 16.73 -6.82 1.24
C ARG A 42 15.78 -5.69 0.86
N PHE A 43 16.11 -5.00 -0.22
CA PHE A 43 15.29 -3.98 -0.85
C PHE A 43 14.56 -4.57 -2.06
N VAL A 44 13.24 -4.40 -2.10
CA VAL A 44 12.40 -4.74 -3.25
C VAL A 44 11.94 -3.45 -3.90
N PHE A 45 12.45 -3.18 -5.09
CA PHE A 45 12.08 -2.04 -5.92
C PHE A 45 10.95 -2.47 -6.86
N THR A 46 9.85 -1.74 -6.82
CA THR A 46 8.69 -1.99 -7.67
C THR A 46 8.42 -0.76 -8.53
N ARG A 47 8.25 -1.00 -9.83
CA ARG A 47 7.82 -0.01 -10.81
C ARG A 47 6.50 -0.43 -11.45
N LYS A 48 5.52 0.46 -11.53
CA LYS A 48 4.20 0.20 -12.14
C LYS A 48 3.86 1.27 -13.16
N LYS A 49 3.40 0.88 -14.37
CA LYS A 49 2.86 1.84 -15.35
C LYS A 49 1.55 2.43 -14.81
N ILE A 50 1.45 3.75 -14.77
CA ILE A 50 0.20 4.42 -14.48
C ILE A 50 -0.38 4.93 -15.80
N LYS A 51 -1.65 4.61 -16.06
CA LYS A 51 -2.46 5.31 -17.06
C LYS A 51 -3.17 6.45 -16.34
N LYS A 52 -2.58 7.64 -16.23
CA LYS A 52 -3.31 8.80 -15.69
C LYS A 52 -3.22 10.02 -16.61
N PRO A 53 -4.37 10.59 -17.02
CA PRO A 53 -4.43 11.96 -17.52
C PRO A 53 -4.21 12.95 -16.36
N GLN A 54 -3.49 14.03 -16.64
CA GLN A 54 -3.25 15.14 -15.71
C GLN A 54 -4.58 15.81 -15.31
N LYS A 55 -4.90 15.83 -14.01
CA LYS A 55 -5.97 16.67 -13.45
C LYS A 55 -5.44 17.35 -12.19
N GLY A 56 -5.04 18.62 -12.31
CA GLY A 56 -4.76 19.53 -11.19
C GLY A 56 -3.57 20.46 -11.42
N PRO A 57 -3.53 21.63 -10.75
CA PRO A 57 -2.38 22.53 -10.82
C PRO A 57 -1.14 21.89 -10.18
N LEU A 58 -0.05 21.93 -10.93
CA LEU A 58 1.26 21.36 -10.63
C LEU A 58 1.83 21.97 -9.33
N GLN A 59 2.02 21.15 -8.30
CA GLN A 59 2.64 21.57 -7.04
C GLN A 59 4.15 21.86 -7.28
N LEU A 60 4.61 23.06 -6.87
CA LEU A 60 5.91 23.64 -7.21
C LEU A 60 7.13 22.80 -6.79
N ASP A 61 7.94 22.48 -7.81
CA ASP A 61 9.40 22.27 -7.92
C ASP A 61 10.21 21.32 -7.03
N LEU A 62 9.69 20.75 -5.93
CA LEU A 62 10.54 19.92 -5.07
C LEU A 62 10.51 18.41 -5.40
N PHE A 63 9.56 17.95 -6.21
CA PHE A 63 9.40 16.54 -6.58
C PHE A 63 8.87 16.36 -8.00
N GLU A 64 9.51 16.98 -9.00
CA GLU A 64 9.19 16.67 -10.39
C GLU A 64 9.52 15.19 -10.68
N PRO A 65 8.54 14.35 -11.05
CA PRO A 65 8.81 12.97 -11.38
C PRO A 65 9.65 12.93 -12.66
N LEU A 66 10.85 12.34 -12.59
CA LEU A 66 11.71 12.12 -13.76
C LEU A 66 10.99 11.33 -14.87
N ASP A 67 9.95 10.57 -14.51
CA ASP A 67 9.07 9.88 -15.42
C ASP A 67 7.62 9.89 -14.90
N LEU A 68 6.74 10.62 -15.58
CA LEU A 68 5.32 10.78 -15.22
C LEU A 68 4.49 9.51 -15.48
N ASN A 69 5.04 8.54 -16.20
CA ASN A 69 4.31 7.34 -16.63
C ASN A 69 4.40 6.20 -15.61
N TYR A 70 5.25 6.33 -14.58
CA TYR A 70 5.55 5.24 -13.66
C TYR A 70 5.46 5.65 -12.20
N GLU A 71 4.84 4.76 -11.42
CA GLU A 71 4.91 4.78 -9.96
C GLU A 71 6.11 3.95 -9.51
N TYR A 72 6.89 4.49 -8.57
CA TYR A 72 7.98 3.78 -7.93
C TYR A 72 7.66 3.55 -6.46
N LYS A 73 7.90 2.33 -5.99
CA LYS A 73 7.79 1.94 -4.58
C LYS A 73 9.02 1.14 -4.18
N VAL A 74 9.52 1.39 -2.98
CA VAL A 74 10.62 0.61 -2.39
C VAL A 74 10.13 -0.01 -1.10
N ILE A 75 10.36 -1.30 -0.92
CA ILE A 75 9.99 -2.06 0.28
C ILE A 75 11.26 -2.66 0.86
N VAL A 76 11.53 -2.39 2.14
CA VAL A 76 12.56 -3.08 2.91
C VAL A 76 11.90 -4.26 3.62
N THR A 77 12.45 -5.46 3.48
CA THR A 77 11.85 -6.67 4.04
C THR A 77 12.88 -7.61 4.64
N ASN A 78 12.52 -8.26 5.74
CA ASN A 78 13.27 -9.39 6.30
C ASN A 78 12.70 -10.74 5.81
N LYS A 79 11.59 -10.74 5.05
CA LYS A 79 10.99 -11.96 4.52
C LYS A 79 11.85 -12.53 3.40
N THR A 80 11.91 -13.86 3.31
CA THR A 80 12.61 -14.62 2.25
C THR A 80 11.70 -14.98 1.06
N GLU A 81 10.41 -14.65 1.13
CA GLU A 81 9.42 -14.92 0.07
C GLU A 81 9.76 -14.16 -1.24
N THR A 82 9.18 -14.57 -2.37
CA THR A 82 9.35 -13.89 -3.68
C THR A 82 8.94 -12.42 -3.64
N ALA A 83 9.61 -11.52 -4.37
CA ALA A 83 9.22 -10.09 -4.47
C ALA A 83 7.73 -9.87 -4.75
N LYS A 84 7.10 -10.71 -5.58
CA LYS A 84 5.66 -10.62 -5.86
C LYS A 84 4.81 -10.82 -4.59
N SER A 85 5.15 -11.79 -3.75
CA SER A 85 4.48 -12.05 -2.48
C SER A 85 4.72 -10.91 -1.50
N VAL A 86 5.95 -10.43 -1.39
CA VAL A 86 6.31 -9.29 -0.52
C VAL A 86 5.53 -8.03 -0.91
N VAL A 87 5.44 -7.73 -2.21
CA VAL A 87 4.66 -6.59 -2.71
C VAL A 87 3.17 -6.77 -2.42
N LEU A 88 2.63 -7.98 -2.59
CA LEU A 88 1.23 -8.27 -2.29
C LEU A 88 0.95 -8.12 -0.78
N PHE A 89 1.80 -8.68 0.06
CA PHE A 89 1.74 -8.57 1.51
C PHE A 89 1.78 -7.11 1.97
N HIS A 90 2.71 -6.32 1.43
CA HIS A 90 2.79 -4.89 1.74
C HIS A 90 1.56 -4.13 1.28
N ASN A 91 1.01 -4.44 0.10
CA ASN A 91 -0.24 -3.80 -0.35
C ASN A 91 -1.45 -4.22 0.50
N GLY A 92 -1.43 -5.44 1.06
CA GLY A 92 -2.43 -5.92 2.02
C GLY A 92 -2.44 -5.13 3.33
N ARG A 93 -1.38 -4.40 3.69
CA ARG A 93 -1.44 -3.48 4.84
C ARG A 93 -2.48 -2.39 4.67
N GLY A 94 -2.75 -1.95 3.43
CA GLY A 94 -3.79 -0.94 3.17
C GLY A 94 -5.20 -1.40 3.54
N SER A 95 -5.48 -2.71 3.53
CA SER A 95 -6.79 -3.20 3.98
C SER A 95 -6.93 -3.19 5.50
N GLN A 96 -5.84 -3.04 6.26
CA GLN A 96 -5.90 -2.94 7.72
C GLN A 96 -6.56 -1.62 8.17
N GLU A 97 -6.40 -0.54 7.41
CA GLU A 97 -7.06 0.74 7.71
C GLU A 97 -8.58 0.63 7.63
N SER A 98 -9.10 -0.22 6.73
CA SER A 98 -10.53 -0.48 6.63
C SER A 98 -11.08 -1.11 7.91
N ILE A 99 -10.34 -2.06 8.50
CA ILE A 99 -10.75 -2.73 9.75
C ILE A 99 -10.90 -1.71 10.88
N PHE A 100 -9.98 -0.74 10.98
CA PHE A 100 -10.09 0.35 11.96
C PHE A 100 -11.22 1.33 11.62
N GLY A 101 -11.53 1.55 10.35
CA GLY A 101 -12.68 2.34 9.90
C GLY A 101 -14.01 1.69 10.32
N ASP A 102 -14.12 0.38 10.15
CA ASP A 102 -15.28 -0.41 10.55
C ASP A 102 -15.44 -0.37 12.08
N ALA A 103 -14.37 -0.55 12.85
CA ALA A 103 -14.42 -0.45 14.31
C ALA A 103 -14.89 0.93 14.81
N LYS A 104 -14.50 2.02 14.15
CA LYS A 104 -15.00 3.37 14.47
C LYS A 104 -16.50 3.50 14.23
N THR A 105 -17.00 2.89 13.16
CA THR A 105 -18.41 3.00 12.74
C THR A 105 -19.30 2.07 13.56
N ASP A 106 -18.89 0.81 13.73
CA ASP A 106 -19.72 -0.26 14.28
C ASP A 106 -19.71 -0.31 15.82
N THR A 107 -18.57 -0.03 16.45
CA THR A 107 -18.41 -0.13 17.91
C THR A 107 -18.09 1.18 18.60
N ALA A 108 -18.31 2.30 17.88
CA ALA A 108 -18.11 3.66 18.37
C ALA A 108 -16.69 3.88 18.93
N LEU A 109 -15.68 3.22 18.36
CA LEU A 109 -14.30 3.28 18.84
C LEU A 109 -13.72 4.71 18.86
N GLY A 110 -14.29 5.62 18.06
CA GLY A 110 -13.92 7.03 18.03
C GLY A 110 -14.58 7.91 19.11
N VAL A 111 -15.47 7.37 19.93
CA VAL A 111 -16.24 8.13 20.92
C VAL A 111 -15.52 8.18 22.28
N ILE A 112 -15.55 9.36 22.90
CA ILE A 112 -15.02 9.59 24.25
C ILE A 112 -16.21 9.87 25.18
N PRO A 113 -16.74 8.86 25.90
CA PRO A 113 -17.99 9.00 26.64
C PRO A 113 -17.84 9.73 27.99
N CYS A 114 -16.64 9.79 28.55
CA CYS A 114 -16.39 10.29 29.90
C CYS A 114 -15.28 11.35 29.95
N LYS A 115 -15.26 12.17 31.01
CA LYS A 115 -14.21 13.17 31.27
C LYS A 115 -12.97 12.59 31.97
N ARG A 116 -12.95 11.28 32.29
CA ARG A 116 -11.85 10.60 33.01
C ARG A 116 -11.17 9.57 32.13
N LEU A 117 -9.84 9.54 32.18
CA LEU A 117 -9.01 8.65 31.36
C LEU A 117 -9.34 7.17 31.55
N LEU A 118 -9.43 6.69 32.80
CA LEU A 118 -9.68 5.28 33.12
C LEU A 118 -10.99 4.77 32.50
N SER A 119 -12.08 5.56 32.63
CA SER A 119 -13.37 5.21 32.05
C SER A 119 -13.32 5.12 30.52
N ASN A 120 -12.61 6.05 29.88
CA ASN A 120 -12.43 6.02 28.42
C ASN A 120 -11.57 4.84 27.97
N GLN A 121 -10.52 4.48 28.73
CA GLN A 121 -9.69 3.31 28.43
C GLN A 121 -10.50 2.01 28.50
N VAL A 122 -11.33 1.85 29.53
CA VAL A 122 -12.22 0.68 29.66
C VAL A 122 -13.23 0.64 28.51
N PHE A 123 -13.82 1.78 28.14
CA PHE A 123 -14.73 1.88 27.01
C PHE A 123 -14.05 1.49 25.69
N THR A 124 -12.89 2.07 25.38
CA THR A 124 -12.14 1.76 24.16
C THR A 124 -11.74 0.28 24.10
N LEU A 125 -11.33 -0.31 25.23
CA LEU A 125 -10.99 -1.73 25.29
C LEU A 125 -12.23 -2.61 25.03
N ALA A 126 -13.35 -2.30 25.67
CA ALA A 126 -14.61 -3.02 25.45
C ALA A 126 -15.09 -2.90 23.99
N SER A 127 -15.01 -1.72 23.39
CA SER A 127 -15.33 -1.50 21.96
C SER A 127 -14.42 -2.30 21.02
N MET A 128 -13.12 -2.40 21.31
CA MET A 128 -12.19 -3.24 20.55
C MET A 128 -12.52 -4.72 20.68
N MET A 129 -12.81 -5.19 21.91
CA MET A 129 -13.19 -6.58 22.14
C MET A 129 -14.49 -6.95 21.42
N ALA A 130 -15.51 -6.10 21.50
CA ALA A 130 -16.78 -6.29 20.79
C ALA A 130 -16.57 -6.33 19.27
N HIS A 131 -15.74 -5.44 18.72
CA HIS A 131 -15.45 -5.43 17.29
C HIS A 131 -14.76 -6.72 16.84
N ASN A 132 -13.69 -7.12 17.55
CA ASN A 132 -12.94 -8.33 17.24
C ASN A 132 -13.85 -9.56 17.33
N PHE A 133 -14.65 -9.66 18.39
CA PHE A 133 -15.58 -10.77 18.59
C PHE A 133 -16.62 -10.86 17.45
N SER A 134 -17.27 -9.74 17.10
CA SER A 134 -18.24 -9.73 16.00
C SER A 134 -17.60 -10.09 14.66
N ARG A 135 -16.35 -9.69 14.41
CA ARG A 135 -15.60 -10.06 13.19
C ARG A 135 -15.27 -11.54 13.16
N GLU A 136 -14.83 -12.13 14.27
CA GLU A 136 -14.61 -13.58 14.37
C GLU A 136 -15.90 -14.37 14.08
N MET A 137 -17.02 -13.96 14.66
CA MET A 137 -18.33 -14.57 14.38
C MET A 137 -18.69 -14.51 12.88
N GLN A 138 -18.44 -13.37 12.23
CA GLN A 138 -18.65 -13.23 10.79
C GLN A 138 -17.74 -14.13 9.96
N MET A 139 -16.46 -14.28 10.34
CA MET A 139 -15.50 -15.15 9.66
C MET A 139 -15.84 -16.64 9.81
N ILE A 140 -16.34 -17.05 10.98
CA ILE A 140 -16.82 -18.41 11.23
C ILE A 140 -18.08 -18.69 10.41
N ALA A 141 -19.04 -17.76 10.40
CA ALA A 141 -20.30 -17.92 9.68
C ALA A 141 -20.14 -17.88 8.15
N HIS A 142 -19.14 -17.14 7.64
CA HIS A 142 -18.87 -17.00 6.22
C HIS A 142 -17.43 -17.43 5.92
N PRO A 143 -17.15 -18.75 5.85
CA PRO A 143 -15.83 -19.22 5.46
C PRO A 143 -15.48 -18.65 4.08
N VAL A 144 -14.21 -18.24 3.93
CA VAL A 144 -13.71 -17.49 2.77
C VAL A 144 -14.21 -18.11 1.47
N ALA A 145 -15.13 -17.42 0.79
CA ALA A 145 -15.51 -17.80 -0.57
C ALA A 145 -14.24 -17.74 -1.44
N THR A 146 -13.95 -18.83 -2.15
CA THR A 146 -12.82 -18.93 -3.09
C THR A 146 -12.77 -17.69 -3.96
N ARG A 147 -11.79 -16.83 -3.69
CA ARG A 147 -11.39 -15.62 -4.44
C ARG A 147 -12.51 -15.06 -5.33
N ALA A 148 -13.28 -14.10 -4.82
CA ALA A 148 -14.34 -13.45 -5.57
C ALA A 148 -13.87 -13.11 -6.99
N LYS A 149 -14.54 -13.68 -8.01
CA LYS A 149 -14.29 -13.39 -9.42
C LYS A 149 -14.28 -11.87 -9.61
N PRO A 150 -13.44 -11.32 -10.51
CA PRO A 150 -13.39 -9.89 -10.74
C PRO A 150 -14.80 -9.34 -10.92
N LYS A 151 -15.12 -8.26 -10.19
CA LYS A 151 -16.42 -7.58 -10.25
C LYS A 151 -16.78 -7.37 -11.72
N ARG A 152 -17.88 -8.00 -12.19
CA ARG A 152 -18.35 -7.85 -13.57
C ARG A 152 -18.43 -6.35 -13.88
N PRO A 153 -17.93 -5.87 -15.03
CA PRO A 153 -18.13 -4.48 -15.41
C PRO A 153 -19.63 -4.18 -15.39
N SER A 154 -20.00 -3.02 -14.84
CA SER A 154 -21.38 -2.53 -14.91
C SER A 154 -21.83 -2.54 -16.37
N ALA A 155 -23.04 -3.06 -16.63
CA ALA A 155 -23.61 -3.30 -17.96
C ALA A 155 -23.87 -2.03 -18.82
N LEU A 156 -23.25 -0.90 -18.48
CA LEU A 156 -23.31 0.35 -19.22
C LEU A 156 -21.94 0.62 -19.86
N GLN A 157 -21.59 -0.19 -20.85
CA GLN A 157 -20.74 0.26 -21.95
C GLN A 157 -21.61 0.21 -23.19
N GLU A 158 -22.32 1.31 -23.39
CA GLU A 158 -23.08 1.64 -24.59
C GLU A 158 -22.14 1.57 -25.80
N ASN A 159 -22.40 0.63 -26.71
CA ASN A 159 -21.71 0.52 -27.99
C ASN A 159 -21.94 1.80 -28.81
N LYS A 160 -20.99 2.74 -28.76
CA LYS A 160 -20.92 3.83 -29.74
C LYS A 160 -20.01 3.43 -30.89
N THR A 161 -20.49 2.55 -31.74
CA THR A 161 -20.05 2.47 -33.14
C THR A 161 -20.92 3.43 -33.94
N LYS A 162 -20.39 4.62 -34.24
CA LYS A 162 -20.89 5.50 -35.30
C LYS A 162 -20.58 4.85 -36.66
N PRO A 163 -21.46 4.96 -37.67
CA PRO A 163 -21.02 5.04 -39.06
C PRO A 163 -20.31 6.37 -39.34
#